data_AF-A0AAV1J802-F1
#
_entry.id   AF-A0AAV1J802-F1
#
_cell.length_a   1.000
_cell.length_b   1.000
_cell.length_c   1.000
_cell.angle_alpha   90.00
_cell.angle_beta   90.00
_cell.angle_gamma   90.00
#
_symmetry.space_group_name_H-M   'P 1'
#
loop_
_entity.id
_entity.type
_entity.pdbx_description
1 polymer ?
#
loop_
_entity_poly.entity_id
_entity_poly.type
_entity_poly.pdbx_seq_one_letter_code
_entity_poly.pdbx_strand_id
1 'polypeptide(L)'
;MGAIYLTRIAVDDENDHNKVKKLRALQCLMSVVNQETALKVTNKDHNMLWGTLLELLYTVNFERIDMPWIVTSFKQDKLNAINQLIQTSGTNVEALKITAELTQRFGNLKIIHELVPHLLRFSLHDEMIPLLLKLSYPFDSIVYSAWRAVILSPFQKADHPITDRQKVNCLKAINLLPLCPITKDDDLIEIWKNCIRCKHPALGCLILPYMASETRDKLSELSKIDKRSLIIGLKNLHAESYLVSSAMCVVESLTRKVCR
;
A
#
# COMPACT_ATOMS: atom_id res chain seq x y z
N MET A 1 41.59 3.79 -7.89
CA MET A 1 41.82 2.52 -7.16
C MET A 1 40.56 1.99 -6.46
N GLY A 2 39.83 2.80 -5.68
CA GLY A 2 38.63 2.33 -4.96
C GLY A 2 37.53 1.70 -5.82
N ALA A 3 37.19 2.30 -6.97
CA ALA A 3 36.17 1.76 -7.88
C ALA A 3 36.54 0.36 -8.41
N ILE A 4 37.80 0.13 -8.79
CA ILE A 4 38.28 -1.17 -9.30
C ILE A 4 38.19 -2.24 -8.19
N TYR A 5 38.55 -1.87 -6.97
CA TYR A 5 38.43 -2.77 -5.82
C TYR A 5 36.97 -3.16 -5.53
N LEU A 6 36.07 -2.17 -5.52
CA LEU A 6 34.64 -2.40 -5.31
C LEU A 6 34.04 -3.28 -6.42
N THR A 7 34.42 -3.05 -7.68
CA THR A 7 33.97 -3.89 -8.81
C THR A 7 34.39 -5.34 -8.65
N ARG A 8 35.64 -5.60 -8.24
CA ARG A 8 36.13 -6.97 -8.03
C ARG A 8 35.30 -7.72 -7.00
N ILE A 9 34.81 -7.06 -5.96
CA ILE A 9 33.94 -7.69 -4.96
C ILE A 9 32.51 -7.82 -5.52
N ALA A 10 31.98 -6.76 -6.13
CA ALA A 10 30.58 -6.70 -6.55
C ALA A 10 30.25 -7.65 -7.72
N VAL A 11 31.21 -7.92 -8.60
CA VAL A 11 31.04 -8.69 -9.86
C VAL A 11 31.81 -10.02 -9.81
N ASP A 12 32.23 -10.46 -8.63
CA ASP A 12 32.85 -11.77 -8.46
C ASP A 12 31.82 -12.88 -8.67
N ASP A 13 31.75 -13.49 -9.86
CA ASP A 13 30.77 -14.54 -10.17
C ASP A 13 31.12 -15.89 -9.50
N GLU A 14 32.33 -16.06 -8.95
CA GLU A 14 32.82 -17.34 -8.41
C GLU A 14 32.26 -17.66 -7.01
N ASN A 15 31.82 -16.64 -6.24
CA ASN A 15 31.53 -16.82 -4.82
C ASN A 15 30.12 -16.38 -4.40
N ASP A 16 29.14 -17.28 -4.50
CA ASP A 16 27.76 -16.98 -4.08
C ASP A 16 27.58 -16.91 -2.55
N HIS A 17 28.58 -17.28 -1.75
CA HIS A 17 28.49 -17.31 -0.29
C HIS A 17 28.70 -15.95 0.40
N ASN A 18 29.01 -14.88 -0.35
CA ASN A 18 29.29 -13.54 0.20
C ASN A 18 28.29 -12.46 -0.28
N LYS A 19 27.01 -12.79 -0.46
CA LYS A 19 25.97 -11.88 -1.02
C LYS A 19 25.89 -10.53 -0.30
N VAL A 20 25.99 -10.51 1.03
CA VAL A 20 25.99 -9.27 1.83
C VAL A 20 27.17 -8.36 1.48
N LYS A 21 28.38 -8.93 1.29
CA LYS A 21 29.57 -8.16 0.90
C LYS A 21 29.44 -7.65 -0.52
N LYS A 22 28.93 -8.48 -1.44
CA LYS A 22 28.67 -8.09 -2.84
C LYS A 22 27.65 -6.94 -2.92
N LEU A 23 26.54 -7.06 -2.19
CA LEU A 23 25.50 -6.04 -2.10
C LEU A 23 26.10 -4.71 -1.63
N ARG A 24 26.85 -4.72 -0.52
CA ARG A 24 27.45 -3.50 0.03
C ARG A 24 28.49 -2.89 -0.91
N ALA A 25 29.33 -3.72 -1.54
CA ALA A 25 30.31 -3.25 -2.50
C ALA A 25 29.65 -2.59 -3.71
N LEU A 26 28.56 -3.18 -4.23
CA LEU A 26 27.79 -2.63 -5.34
C LEU A 26 27.07 -1.33 -4.96
N GLN A 27 26.46 -1.25 -3.78
CA GLN A 27 25.86 -0.01 -3.27
C GLN A 27 26.89 1.12 -3.16
N CYS A 28 28.07 0.82 -2.60
CA CYS A 28 29.17 1.78 -2.52
C CYS A 28 29.64 2.19 -3.91
N LEU A 29 29.78 1.25 -4.86
CA LEU A 29 30.20 1.56 -6.22
C LEU A 29 29.21 2.51 -6.89
N MET A 30 27.90 2.21 -6.80
CA MET A 30 26.85 3.02 -7.43
C MET A 30 26.66 4.39 -6.76
N SER A 31 27.07 4.58 -5.51
CA SER A 31 26.93 5.87 -4.81
C SER A 31 28.11 6.82 -5.03
N VAL A 32 29.32 6.31 -5.33
CA VAL A 32 30.53 7.14 -5.42
C VAL A 32 31.03 7.34 -6.86
N VAL A 33 30.50 6.59 -7.83
CA VAL A 33 31.01 6.57 -9.20
C VAL A 33 29.95 7.07 -10.18
N ASN A 34 30.33 7.94 -11.12
CA ASN A 34 29.43 8.37 -12.20
C ASN A 34 29.16 7.22 -13.21
N GLN A 35 28.09 7.34 -14.00
CA GLN A 35 27.66 6.28 -14.92
C GLN A 35 28.76 5.88 -15.93
N GLU A 36 29.51 6.86 -16.45
CA GLU A 36 30.60 6.60 -17.40
C GLU A 36 31.73 5.77 -16.76
N THR A 37 32.14 6.11 -15.55
CA THR A 37 33.20 5.38 -14.85
C THR A 37 32.70 4.00 -14.42
N ALA A 38 31.43 3.87 -13.99
CA ALA A 38 30.82 2.59 -13.66
C ALA A 38 30.81 1.64 -14.87
N LEU A 39 30.44 2.15 -16.05
CA LEU A 39 30.49 1.39 -17.30
C LEU A 39 31.93 0.95 -17.62
N LYS A 40 32.91 1.85 -17.53
CA LYS A 40 34.32 1.52 -17.82
C LYS A 40 34.88 0.44 -16.90
N VAL A 41 34.55 0.46 -15.61
CA VAL A 41 35.13 -0.51 -14.65
C VAL A 41 34.37 -1.82 -14.57
N THR A 42 33.06 -1.84 -14.82
CA THR A 42 32.22 -3.04 -14.70
C THR A 42 31.86 -3.69 -16.03
N ASN A 43 32.01 -2.97 -17.14
CA ASN A 43 31.46 -3.32 -18.44
C ASN A 43 29.93 -3.56 -18.43
N LYS A 44 29.22 -2.94 -17.48
CA LYS A 44 27.76 -3.01 -17.32
C LYS A 44 27.20 -1.60 -17.26
N ASP A 45 26.08 -1.38 -17.93
CA ASP A 45 25.37 -0.11 -17.84
C ASP A 45 24.64 0.04 -16.50
N HIS A 46 24.11 1.24 -16.25
CA HIS A 46 23.38 1.54 -15.02
C HIS A 46 22.17 0.61 -14.78
N ASN A 47 21.45 0.21 -15.82
CA ASN A 47 20.26 -0.63 -15.70
C ASN A 47 20.64 -2.08 -15.33
N MET A 48 21.72 -2.61 -15.90
CA MET A 48 22.26 -3.93 -15.56
C MET A 48 22.80 -3.96 -14.12
N LEU A 49 23.50 -2.91 -13.70
CA LEU A 49 23.98 -2.77 -12.32
C LEU A 49 22.81 -2.66 -11.34
N TRP A 50 21.80 -1.87 -11.67
CA TRP A 50 20.58 -1.75 -10.86
C TRP A 50 19.83 -3.08 -10.75
N GLY A 51 19.69 -3.82 -11.86
CA GLY A 51 19.10 -5.17 -11.84
C GLY A 51 19.87 -6.12 -10.91
N THR A 52 21.19 -6.13 -11.01
CA THR A 52 22.07 -6.95 -10.15
C THR A 52 21.96 -6.55 -8.67
N LEU A 53 21.88 -5.25 -8.40
CA LEU A 53 21.69 -4.71 -7.05
C LEU A 53 20.41 -5.23 -6.42
N LEU A 54 19.30 -5.21 -7.18
CA LEU A 54 18.01 -5.69 -6.70
C LEU A 54 18.02 -7.20 -6.47
N GLU A 55 18.64 -7.96 -7.37
CA GLU A 55 18.79 -9.41 -7.23
C GLU A 55 19.57 -9.78 -5.97
N LEU A 56 20.66 -9.06 -5.68
CA LEU A 56 21.41 -9.21 -4.42
C LEU A 56 20.60 -8.76 -3.20
N LEU A 57 19.88 -7.64 -3.29
CA LEU A 57 19.07 -7.12 -2.19
C LEU A 57 18.02 -8.14 -1.75
N TYR A 58 17.25 -8.69 -2.70
CA TYR A 58 16.20 -9.65 -2.38
C TYR A 58 16.76 -10.98 -1.87
N THR A 59 17.84 -11.49 -2.48
CA THR A 59 18.44 -12.75 -2.01
C THR A 59 19.07 -12.64 -0.62
N VAL A 60 19.67 -11.51 -0.28
CA VAL A 60 20.09 -11.20 1.10
C VAL A 60 18.89 -11.11 2.05
N ASN A 61 17.78 -10.50 1.61
CA ASN A 61 16.57 -10.46 2.42
C ASN A 61 15.95 -11.85 2.62
N PHE A 62 16.05 -12.75 1.64
CA PHE A 62 15.58 -14.13 1.78
C PHE A 62 16.40 -14.92 2.80
N GLU A 63 17.73 -14.72 2.84
CA GLU A 63 18.58 -15.32 3.87
C GLU A 63 18.17 -14.92 5.29
N ARG A 64 17.65 -13.69 5.47
CA ARG A 64 17.18 -13.20 6.78
C ARG A 64 15.87 -13.83 7.26
N ILE A 65 15.12 -14.44 6.37
CA ILE A 65 13.87 -15.17 6.67
C ILE A 65 14.05 -16.69 6.51
N ASP A 66 15.30 -17.16 6.60
CA ASP A 66 15.69 -18.57 6.50
C ASP A 66 15.28 -19.26 5.18
N MET A 67 15.24 -18.49 4.09
CA MET A 67 14.92 -18.97 2.75
C MET A 67 16.07 -18.63 1.77
N PRO A 68 17.28 -19.19 1.92
CA PRO A 68 18.40 -18.82 1.07
C PRO A 68 18.13 -19.17 -0.41
N TRP A 69 18.37 -18.20 -1.31
CA TRP A 69 18.30 -18.41 -2.76
C TRP A 69 19.61 -18.09 -3.45
N ILE A 70 19.98 -18.91 -4.42
CA ILE A 70 21.10 -18.63 -5.32
C ILE A 70 20.72 -17.44 -6.22
N VAL A 71 21.64 -16.47 -6.37
CA VAL A 71 21.37 -15.22 -7.12
C VAL A 71 21.04 -15.51 -8.58
N THR A 72 21.77 -16.44 -9.22
CA THR A 72 21.55 -16.82 -10.62
C THR A 72 20.19 -17.49 -10.83
N SER A 73 19.77 -18.37 -9.90
CA SER A 73 18.44 -18.99 -9.95
C SER A 73 17.33 -17.97 -9.76
N PHE A 74 17.46 -17.06 -8.79
CA PHE A 74 16.49 -15.98 -8.60
C PHE A 74 16.40 -15.05 -9.81
N LYS A 75 17.55 -14.73 -10.43
CA LYS A 75 17.60 -13.93 -11.65
C LYS A 75 16.80 -14.56 -12.79
N GLN A 76 16.94 -15.88 -12.97
CA GLN A 76 16.28 -16.65 -14.03
C GLN A 76 14.78 -16.83 -13.78
N ASP A 77 14.37 -17.11 -12.54
CA ASP A 77 12.97 -17.43 -12.23
C ASP A 77 12.47 -16.74 -10.95
N LYS A 78 12.12 -15.46 -11.11
CA LYS A 78 11.57 -14.63 -10.04
C LYS A 78 10.17 -15.08 -9.61
N LEU A 79 9.38 -15.66 -10.52
CA LEU A 79 8.02 -16.10 -10.22
C LEU A 79 8.00 -17.34 -9.35
N ASN A 80 8.88 -18.31 -9.64
CA ASN A 80 9.05 -19.48 -8.78
C ASN A 80 9.50 -19.08 -7.37
N ALA A 81 10.42 -18.11 -7.26
CA ALA A 81 10.81 -17.58 -5.96
C ALA A 81 9.64 -17.00 -5.16
N ILE A 82 8.78 -16.20 -5.82
CA ILE A 82 7.58 -15.67 -5.18
C ILE A 82 6.62 -16.79 -4.75
N ASN A 83 6.35 -17.78 -5.61
CA ASN A 83 5.47 -18.88 -5.26
C ASN A 83 5.97 -19.70 -4.07
N GLN A 84 7.28 -19.99 -4.02
CA GLN A 84 7.87 -20.69 -2.88
C GLN A 84 7.77 -19.86 -1.60
N LEU A 85 7.98 -18.54 -1.67
CA LEU A 85 7.78 -17.66 -0.52
C LEU A 85 6.34 -17.64 -0.05
N ILE A 86 5.35 -17.60 -0.95
CA ILE A 86 3.93 -17.69 -0.56
C ILE A 86 3.67 -18.99 0.22
N GLN A 87 4.13 -20.12 -0.32
CA GLN A 87 3.91 -21.45 0.28
C GLN A 87 4.60 -21.62 1.65
N THR A 88 5.77 -21.00 1.83
CA THR A 88 6.61 -21.17 3.03
C THR A 88 6.43 -20.06 4.06
N SER A 89 5.90 -18.90 3.65
CA SER A 89 5.74 -17.73 4.51
C SER A 89 4.90 -18.03 5.75
N GLY A 90 3.92 -18.93 5.65
CA GLY A 90 3.15 -19.43 6.79
C GLY A 90 2.57 -18.31 7.66
N THR A 91 3.18 -18.08 8.83
CA THR A 91 2.82 -16.99 9.77
C THR A 91 3.89 -15.90 9.90
N ASN A 92 4.98 -16.00 9.15
CA ASN A 92 6.08 -15.05 9.18
C ASN A 92 5.70 -13.76 8.43
N VAL A 93 5.42 -12.71 9.21
CA VAL A 93 5.04 -11.39 8.70
C VAL A 93 6.12 -10.75 7.83
N GLU A 94 7.40 -10.87 8.20
CA GLU A 94 8.49 -10.29 7.42
C GLU A 94 8.65 -11.00 6.07
N ALA A 95 8.47 -12.33 6.03
CA ALA A 95 8.42 -13.07 4.77
C ALA A 95 7.26 -12.59 3.89
N LEU A 96 6.06 -12.36 4.45
CA LEU A 96 4.91 -11.84 3.71
C LEU A 96 5.15 -10.44 3.14
N LYS A 97 5.81 -9.54 3.89
CA LYS A 97 6.17 -8.20 3.40
C LYS A 97 7.13 -8.27 2.22
N ILE A 98 8.18 -9.08 2.33
CA ILE A 98 9.15 -9.29 1.23
C ILE A 98 8.43 -9.88 0.01
N THR A 99 7.53 -10.85 0.23
CA THR A 99 6.73 -11.47 -0.83
C THR A 99 5.82 -10.46 -1.52
N ALA A 100 5.19 -9.55 -0.77
CA ALA A 100 4.35 -8.49 -1.31
C ALA A 100 5.16 -7.50 -2.15
N GLU A 101 6.32 -7.05 -1.68
CA GLU A 101 7.21 -6.16 -2.45
C GLU A 101 7.64 -6.79 -3.77
N LEU A 102 8.02 -8.08 -3.75
CA LEU A 102 8.39 -8.82 -4.95
C LEU A 102 7.21 -9.05 -5.89
N THR A 103 6.04 -9.37 -5.35
CA THR A 103 4.81 -9.54 -6.13
C THR A 103 4.40 -8.22 -6.79
N GLN A 104 4.56 -7.10 -6.08
CA GLN A 104 4.35 -5.77 -6.65
C GLN A 104 5.33 -5.50 -7.79
N ARG A 105 6.53 -6.07 -7.79
CA ARG A 105 7.52 -5.78 -8.82
C ARG A 105 7.49 -6.73 -10.01
N PHE A 106 7.34 -8.02 -9.75
CA PHE A 106 7.51 -9.09 -10.74
C PHE A 106 6.30 -10.02 -10.82
N GLY A 107 5.36 -9.94 -9.87
CA GLY A 107 4.19 -10.80 -9.81
C GLY A 107 3.18 -10.52 -10.93
N ASN A 108 2.42 -11.56 -11.27
CA ASN A 108 1.26 -11.49 -12.15
C ASN A 108 -0.05 -11.48 -11.34
N LEU A 109 -1.18 -11.30 -12.02
CA LEU A 109 -2.51 -11.25 -11.37
C LEU A 109 -2.80 -12.51 -10.54
N LYS A 110 -2.43 -13.70 -11.03
CA LYS A 110 -2.66 -14.97 -10.33
C LYS A 110 -1.93 -15.00 -8.99
N ILE A 111 -0.67 -14.59 -8.96
CA ILE A 111 0.14 -14.51 -7.73
C ILE A 111 -0.45 -13.50 -6.76
N ILE A 112 -0.91 -12.34 -7.24
CA ILE A 112 -1.57 -11.35 -6.40
C ILE A 112 -2.80 -11.97 -5.72
N HIS A 113 -3.66 -12.66 -6.48
CA HIS A 113 -4.84 -13.32 -5.93
C HIS A 113 -4.49 -14.39 -4.88
N GLU A 114 -3.39 -15.11 -5.05
CA GLU A 114 -2.92 -16.11 -4.09
C GLU A 114 -2.37 -15.47 -2.79
N LEU A 115 -1.68 -14.33 -2.92
CA LEU A 115 -1.06 -13.63 -1.81
C LEU A 115 -2.04 -12.81 -0.96
N VAL A 116 -3.06 -12.19 -1.57
CA VAL A 116 -4.01 -11.30 -0.88
C VAL A 116 -4.65 -11.94 0.37
N PRO A 117 -5.15 -13.19 0.36
CA PRO A 117 -5.68 -13.84 1.56
C PRO A 117 -4.68 -13.91 2.72
N HIS A 118 -3.39 -14.10 2.42
CA HIS A 118 -2.33 -14.16 3.42
C HIS A 118 -2.12 -12.77 4.04
N LEU A 119 -2.00 -11.72 3.23
CA LEU A 119 -1.87 -10.35 3.72
C LEU A 119 -3.09 -9.91 4.54
N LEU A 120 -4.29 -10.28 4.09
CA LEU A 120 -5.54 -9.99 4.77
C LEU A 120 -5.58 -10.62 6.17
N ARG A 121 -5.17 -11.90 6.28
CA ARG A 121 -5.12 -12.63 7.56
C ARG A 121 -4.24 -11.93 8.59
N PHE A 122 -3.13 -11.33 8.17
CA PHE A 122 -2.20 -10.62 9.05
C PHE A 122 -2.43 -9.10 9.11
N SER A 123 -3.52 -8.59 8.50
CA SER A 123 -3.84 -7.16 8.45
C SER A 123 -2.70 -6.29 7.86
N LEU A 124 -1.97 -6.81 6.88
CA LEU A 124 -0.87 -6.12 6.19
C LEU A 124 -1.43 -5.20 5.09
N HIS A 125 -2.12 -4.14 5.52
CA HIS A 125 -2.88 -3.27 4.63
C HIS A 125 -1.98 -2.43 3.72
N ASP A 126 -0.86 -1.92 4.24
CA ASP A 126 0.06 -1.05 3.49
C ASP A 126 0.71 -1.80 2.33
N GLU A 127 1.05 -3.07 2.55
CA GLU A 127 1.59 -3.97 1.53
C GLU A 127 0.52 -4.43 0.54
N MET A 128 -0.73 -4.56 0.98
CA MET A 128 -1.84 -5.03 0.15
C MET A 128 -2.38 -3.96 -0.81
N ILE A 129 -2.43 -2.68 -0.41
CA ILE A 129 -2.91 -1.56 -1.24
C ILE A 129 -2.28 -1.55 -2.65
N PRO A 130 -0.95 -1.54 -2.84
CA PRO A 130 -0.35 -1.47 -4.17
C PRO A 130 -0.65 -2.71 -5.02
N LEU A 131 -0.92 -3.85 -4.40
CA LEU A 131 -1.30 -5.07 -5.11
C LEU A 131 -2.76 -5.00 -5.58
N LEU A 132 -3.67 -4.51 -4.73
CA LEU A 132 -5.08 -4.34 -5.08
C LEU A 132 -5.26 -3.33 -6.22
N LEU A 133 -4.44 -2.28 -6.26
CA LEU A 133 -4.46 -1.28 -7.34
C LEU A 133 -4.06 -1.85 -8.71
N LYS A 134 -3.41 -3.02 -8.77
CA LYS A 134 -3.07 -3.72 -10.02
C LYS A 134 -4.17 -4.64 -10.51
N LEU A 135 -5.15 -4.98 -9.67
CA LEU A 135 -6.22 -5.88 -10.04
C LEU A 135 -7.23 -5.15 -10.93
N SER A 136 -7.71 -5.85 -11.95
CA SER A 136 -8.73 -5.37 -12.86
C SER A 136 -10.03 -6.16 -12.70
N TYR A 137 -11.14 -5.56 -13.12
CA TYR A 137 -12.44 -6.22 -13.17
C TYR A 137 -12.40 -7.52 -14.01
N PRO A 138 -13.17 -8.58 -13.66
CA PRO A 138 -14.10 -8.69 -12.53
C PRO A 138 -13.44 -8.98 -11.19
N PHE A 139 -13.98 -8.39 -10.13
CA PHE A 139 -13.51 -8.62 -8.76
C PHE A 139 -14.29 -9.72 -8.07
N ASP A 140 -13.59 -10.60 -7.36
CA ASP A 140 -14.17 -11.67 -6.56
C ASP A 140 -14.40 -11.23 -5.10
N SER A 141 -14.93 -12.15 -4.28
CA SER A 141 -15.19 -11.92 -2.87
C SER A 141 -13.92 -11.67 -2.03
N ILE A 142 -12.77 -12.21 -2.46
CA ILE A 142 -11.49 -12.03 -1.79
C ILE A 142 -11.02 -10.59 -1.96
N VAL A 143 -11.06 -10.08 -3.19
CA VAL A 143 -10.69 -8.69 -3.50
C VAL A 143 -11.63 -7.70 -2.81
N TYR A 144 -12.95 -8.00 -2.78
CA TYR A 144 -13.90 -7.20 -2.01
C TYR A 144 -13.55 -7.16 -0.52
N SER A 145 -13.28 -8.33 0.08
CA SER A 145 -12.93 -8.42 1.50
C SER A 145 -11.64 -7.68 1.83
N ALA A 146 -10.66 -7.73 0.92
CA ALA A 146 -9.40 -7.02 1.05
C ALA A 146 -9.57 -5.50 1.01
N TRP A 147 -10.30 -4.98 0.03
CA TRP A 147 -10.63 -3.55 -0.04
C TRP A 147 -11.42 -3.10 1.17
N ARG A 148 -12.47 -3.85 1.57
CA ARG A 148 -13.26 -3.56 2.75
C ARG A 148 -12.38 -3.48 4.01
N ALA A 149 -11.45 -4.42 4.18
CA ALA A 149 -10.53 -4.40 5.32
C ALA A 149 -9.59 -3.19 5.31
N VAL A 150 -9.01 -2.83 4.15
CA VAL A 150 -8.15 -1.64 4.01
C VAL A 150 -8.90 -0.37 4.39
N ILE A 151 -10.15 -0.23 3.93
CA ILE A 151 -10.94 0.97 4.15
C ILE A 151 -11.46 1.05 5.60
N LEU A 152 -11.99 -0.04 6.17
CA LEU A 152 -12.66 -0.03 7.47
C LEU A 152 -11.73 -0.18 8.67
N SER A 153 -10.62 -0.91 8.55
CA SER A 153 -9.73 -1.25 9.67
C SER A 153 -9.24 -0.02 10.46
N PRO A 154 -8.84 1.11 9.82
CA PRO A 154 -8.45 2.31 10.57
C PRO A 154 -9.56 2.89 11.45
N PHE A 155 -10.81 2.84 10.98
CA PHE A 155 -11.97 3.35 11.72
C PHE A 155 -12.38 2.44 12.88
N GLN A 156 -12.28 1.12 12.67
CA GLN A 156 -12.59 0.14 13.71
C GLN A 156 -11.57 0.19 14.85
N LYS A 157 -10.29 0.47 14.54
CA LYS A 157 -9.17 0.55 15.49
C LYS A 157 -8.97 1.95 16.10
N ALA A 158 -9.74 2.96 15.70
CA ALA A 158 -9.59 4.31 16.22
C ALA A 158 -10.09 4.40 17.67
N ASP A 159 -9.32 5.09 18.52
CA ASP A 159 -9.70 5.38 19.91
C ASP A 159 -10.79 6.45 19.98
N HIS A 160 -11.41 6.61 21.17
CA HIS A 160 -12.46 7.59 21.39
C HIS A 160 -12.11 8.49 22.58
N PRO A 161 -11.74 9.76 22.35
CA PRO A 161 -11.65 10.46 21.06
C PRO A 161 -10.49 10.00 20.18
N ILE A 162 -10.59 10.23 18.86
CA ILE A 162 -9.56 9.86 17.88
C ILE A 162 -8.31 10.72 18.07
N THR A 163 -7.13 10.08 17.98
CA THR A 163 -5.84 10.78 17.98
C THR A 163 -5.49 11.36 16.60
N ASP A 164 -4.65 12.39 16.53
CA ASP A 164 -4.22 12.96 15.24
C ASP A 164 -3.57 11.91 14.33
N ARG A 165 -2.78 11.00 14.91
CA ARG A 165 -2.17 9.89 14.15
C ARG A 165 -3.23 8.96 13.55
N GLN A 166 -4.26 8.59 14.32
CA GLN A 166 -5.36 7.76 13.83
C GLN A 166 -6.21 8.49 12.78
N LYS A 167 -6.43 9.80 12.96
CA LYS A 167 -7.12 10.65 11.98
C LYS A 167 -6.41 10.59 10.62
N VAL A 168 -5.08 10.74 10.60
CA VAL A 168 -4.29 10.62 9.36
C VAL A 168 -4.47 9.25 8.71
N ASN A 169 -4.48 8.16 9.48
CA ASN A 169 -4.69 6.81 8.95
C ASN A 169 -6.11 6.62 8.36
N CYS A 170 -7.13 7.11 9.06
CA CYS A 170 -8.51 7.08 8.58
C CYS A 170 -8.68 7.91 7.31
N LEU A 171 -8.01 9.07 7.24
CA LEU A 171 -8.04 9.93 6.07
C LEU A 171 -7.35 9.30 4.85
N LYS A 172 -6.19 8.66 5.06
CA LYS A 172 -5.51 7.87 4.02
C LYS A 172 -6.43 6.79 3.45
N ALA A 173 -7.17 6.07 4.30
CA ALA A 173 -8.14 5.08 3.86
C ALA A 173 -9.31 5.71 3.08
N ILE A 174 -9.92 6.79 3.57
CA ILE A 174 -10.98 7.50 2.85
C ILE A 174 -10.52 7.99 1.48
N ASN A 175 -9.28 8.49 1.38
CA ASN A 175 -8.73 8.93 0.10
C ASN A 175 -8.60 7.78 -0.91
N LEU A 176 -8.61 6.50 -0.50
CA LEU A 176 -8.62 5.38 -1.45
C LEU A 176 -10.00 5.11 -2.06
N LEU A 177 -11.09 5.72 -1.59
CA LEU A 177 -12.45 5.47 -2.08
C LEU A 177 -12.64 5.61 -3.60
N PRO A 178 -12.13 6.66 -4.29
CA PRO A 178 -12.25 6.74 -5.74
C PRO A 178 -11.49 5.63 -6.49
N LEU A 179 -10.51 5.00 -5.85
CA LEU A 179 -9.76 3.87 -6.41
C LEU A 179 -10.37 2.52 -6.02
N CYS A 180 -11.23 2.50 -4.99
CA CYS A 180 -11.88 1.30 -4.49
C CYS A 180 -13.08 0.96 -5.37
N PRO A 181 -13.05 -0.17 -6.11
CA PRO A 181 -14.05 -0.44 -7.13
C PRO A 181 -15.38 -1.01 -6.59
N ILE A 182 -15.49 -1.26 -5.27
CA ILE A 182 -16.51 -2.18 -4.74
C ILE A 182 -17.16 -1.67 -3.42
N THR A 183 -17.03 -0.40 -3.06
CA THR A 183 -17.57 0.05 -1.77
C THR A 183 -19.11 0.03 -1.77
N LYS A 184 -19.72 -0.72 -0.84
CA LYS A 184 -21.18 -0.74 -0.66
C LYS A 184 -21.63 0.33 0.31
N ASP A 185 -22.87 0.77 0.19
CA ASP A 185 -23.48 1.73 1.10
C ASP A 185 -23.41 1.28 2.58
N ASP A 186 -23.59 -0.01 2.86
CA ASP A 186 -23.47 -0.55 4.22
C ASP A 186 -22.08 -0.33 4.83
N ASP A 187 -21.03 -0.47 4.02
CA ASP A 187 -19.64 -0.21 4.45
C ASP A 187 -19.45 1.29 4.74
N LEU A 188 -20.01 2.16 3.89
CA LEU A 188 -19.95 3.61 4.09
C LEU A 188 -20.73 4.03 5.35
N ILE A 189 -21.88 3.42 5.64
CA ILE A 189 -22.64 3.66 6.87
C ILE A 189 -21.79 3.30 8.10
N GLU A 190 -21.02 2.20 8.03
CA GLU A 190 -20.12 1.81 9.11
C GLU A 190 -19.00 2.85 9.34
N ILE A 191 -18.41 3.39 8.27
CA ILE A 191 -17.43 4.49 8.36
C ILE A 191 -18.08 5.72 9.00
N TRP A 192 -19.27 6.11 8.56
CA TRP A 192 -20.02 7.24 9.12
C TRP A 192 -20.23 7.08 10.63
N LYS A 193 -20.76 5.94 11.06
CA LYS A 193 -20.98 5.63 12.49
C LYS A 193 -19.69 5.74 13.29
N ASN A 194 -18.58 5.26 12.76
CA ASN A 194 -17.27 5.38 13.41
C ASN A 194 -16.78 6.84 13.50
N CYS A 195 -16.99 7.65 12.46
CA CYS A 195 -16.64 9.06 12.49
C CYS A 195 -17.44 9.84 13.54
N ILE A 196 -18.73 9.53 13.69
CA ILE A 196 -19.58 10.10 14.76
C ILE A 196 -19.09 9.64 16.13
N ARG A 197 -18.85 8.34 16.30
CA ARG A 197 -18.33 7.74 17.54
C ARG A 197 -17.00 8.38 17.98
N CYS A 198 -16.13 8.67 17.03
CA CYS A 198 -14.84 9.34 17.23
C CYS A 198 -14.94 10.86 17.43
N LYS A 199 -16.15 11.45 17.44
CA LYS A 199 -16.41 12.90 17.51
C LYS A 199 -15.74 13.70 16.38
N HIS A 200 -15.61 13.11 15.19
CA HIS A 200 -15.01 13.77 14.02
C HIS A 200 -15.95 13.68 12.79
N PRO A 201 -17.14 14.28 12.84
CA PRO A 201 -18.15 14.14 11.79
C PRO A 201 -17.71 14.70 10.43
N ALA A 202 -16.81 15.69 10.41
CA ALA A 202 -16.24 16.23 9.18
C ALA A 202 -15.49 15.18 8.34
N LEU A 203 -14.85 14.20 9.00
CA LEU A 203 -14.22 13.06 8.31
C LEU A 203 -15.29 12.18 7.65
N GLY A 204 -16.40 11.95 8.35
CA GLY A 204 -17.56 11.23 7.82
C GLY A 204 -18.27 11.98 6.68
N CYS A 205 -18.11 13.29 6.57
CA CYS A 205 -18.67 14.01 5.42
C CYS A 205 -17.96 13.66 4.09
N LEU A 206 -16.69 13.21 4.14
CA LEU A 206 -15.90 12.89 2.94
C LEU A 206 -16.45 11.70 2.15
N ILE A 207 -17.20 10.81 2.80
CA ILE A 207 -17.75 9.61 2.17
C ILE A 207 -19.16 9.83 1.60
N LEU A 208 -19.84 10.93 1.96
CA LEU A 208 -21.21 11.20 1.52
C LEU A 208 -21.36 11.24 -0.02
N PRO A 209 -20.41 11.77 -0.82
CA PRO A 209 -20.51 11.73 -2.28
C PRO A 209 -20.55 10.32 -2.87
N TYR A 210 -20.06 9.32 -2.13
CA TYR A 210 -19.99 7.93 -2.54
C TYR A 210 -21.21 7.11 -2.09
N MET A 211 -22.12 7.70 -1.31
CA MET A 211 -23.34 7.05 -0.85
C MET A 211 -24.53 7.38 -1.77
N ALA A 212 -25.45 6.41 -1.92
CA ALA A 212 -26.74 6.69 -2.55
C ALA A 212 -27.52 7.79 -1.80
N SER A 213 -28.39 8.52 -2.50
CA SER A 213 -29.15 9.62 -1.87
C SER A 213 -30.08 9.10 -0.77
N GLU A 214 -30.72 7.95 -1.02
CA GLU A 214 -31.65 7.30 -0.11
C GLU A 214 -30.95 6.84 1.17
N THR A 215 -29.70 6.42 1.05
CA THR A 215 -28.85 6.04 2.19
C THR A 215 -28.45 7.25 3.02
N ARG A 216 -28.08 8.36 2.36
CA ARG A 216 -27.77 9.62 3.05
C ARG A 216 -28.94 10.16 3.83
N ASP A 217 -30.15 10.09 3.28
CA ASP A 217 -31.38 10.56 3.94
C ASP A 217 -31.69 9.77 5.24
N LYS A 218 -31.17 8.54 5.39
CA LYS A 218 -31.33 7.71 6.59
C LYS A 218 -30.35 8.05 7.72
N LEU A 219 -29.34 8.90 7.47
CA LEU A 219 -28.33 9.28 8.46
C LEU A 219 -28.89 10.33 9.45
N SER A 220 -29.61 9.87 10.47
CA SER A 220 -30.28 10.74 11.44
C SER A 220 -29.36 11.68 12.22
N GLU A 221 -28.07 11.34 12.33
CA GLU A 221 -27.06 12.17 12.99
C GLU A 221 -26.68 13.38 12.14
N LEU A 222 -26.75 13.26 10.81
CA LEU A 222 -26.35 14.31 9.89
C LEU A 222 -27.24 15.55 10.00
N SER A 223 -28.54 15.38 10.29
CA SER A 223 -29.48 16.48 10.52
C SER A 223 -29.34 17.14 11.89
N LYS A 224 -28.71 16.47 12.85
CA LYS A 224 -28.52 16.95 14.23
C LYS A 224 -27.25 17.80 14.40
N ILE A 225 -26.29 17.66 13.49
CA ILE A 225 -25.00 18.35 13.57
C ILE A 225 -25.12 19.73 12.93
N ASP A 226 -24.58 20.75 13.59
CA ASP A 226 -24.55 22.11 13.04
C ASP A 226 -23.78 22.14 11.70
N LYS A 227 -24.46 22.59 10.64
CA LYS A 227 -23.90 22.67 9.29
C LYS A 227 -22.64 23.55 9.23
N ARG A 228 -22.58 24.65 10.00
CA ARG A 228 -21.40 25.53 10.00
C ARG A 228 -20.19 24.82 10.56
N SER A 229 -20.37 24.04 11.63
CA SER A 229 -19.30 23.20 12.19
C SER A 229 -18.75 22.17 11.18
N LEU A 230 -19.62 21.54 10.38
CA LEU A 230 -19.20 20.60 9.33
C LEU A 230 -18.40 21.30 8.23
N ILE A 231 -18.85 22.47 7.78
CA ILE A 231 -18.16 23.26 6.76
C ILE A 231 -16.78 23.68 7.25
N ILE A 232 -16.65 24.17 8.48
CA ILE A 232 -15.35 24.55 9.06
C ILE A 232 -14.45 23.31 9.17
N GLY A 233 -14.98 22.19 9.66
CA GLY A 233 -14.24 20.94 9.76
C GLY A 233 -13.74 20.44 8.39
N LEU A 234 -14.57 20.50 7.35
CA LEU A 234 -14.18 20.14 5.99
C LEU A 234 -13.11 21.07 5.42
N LYS A 235 -13.20 22.39 5.66
CA LYS A 235 -12.14 23.34 5.27
C LYS A 235 -10.80 23.00 5.90
N ASN A 236 -10.80 22.57 7.16
CA ASN A 236 -9.59 22.15 7.85
C ASN A 236 -8.95 20.88 7.24
N LEU A 237 -9.72 20.08 6.50
CA LEU A 237 -9.22 18.87 5.81
C LEU A 237 -8.77 19.14 4.37
N HIS A 238 -8.94 20.37 3.84
CA HIS A 238 -8.69 20.68 2.43
C HIS A 238 -7.24 20.42 1.98
N ALA A 239 -6.27 20.65 2.86
CA ALA A 239 -4.87 20.37 2.57
C ALA A 239 -4.53 18.86 2.61
N GLU A 240 -5.36 18.05 3.27
CA GLU A 240 -5.09 16.63 3.54
C GLU A 240 -5.94 15.67 2.68
N SER A 241 -7.00 16.17 2.04
CA SER A 241 -7.88 15.35 1.19
C SER A 241 -8.42 16.13 0.00
N TYR A 242 -8.32 15.50 -1.17
CA TYR A 242 -8.92 15.98 -2.42
C TYR A 242 -10.43 15.73 -2.50
N LEU A 243 -11.02 15.04 -1.52
CA LEU A 243 -12.46 14.74 -1.47
C LEU A 243 -13.29 15.88 -0.84
N VAL A 244 -12.63 16.92 -0.33
CA VAL A 244 -13.32 18.01 0.36
C VAL A 244 -14.31 18.73 -0.55
N SER A 245 -13.96 18.98 -1.82
CA SER A 245 -14.84 19.71 -2.75
C SER A 245 -16.16 18.97 -3.02
N SER A 246 -16.09 17.65 -3.24
CA SER A 246 -17.29 16.84 -3.47
C SER A 246 -18.13 16.71 -2.19
N ALA A 247 -17.48 16.55 -1.03
CA ALA A 247 -18.14 16.53 0.26
C ALA A 247 -18.86 17.85 0.57
N MET A 248 -18.22 18.98 0.29
CA MET A 248 -18.81 20.32 0.46
C MET A 248 -20.06 20.49 -0.39
N CYS A 249 -20.03 20.10 -1.67
CA CYS A 249 -21.19 20.15 -2.55
C CYS A 249 -22.38 19.37 -1.95
N VAL A 250 -22.12 18.16 -1.43
CA VAL A 250 -23.16 17.36 -0.77
C VAL A 250 -23.68 18.06 0.49
N VAL A 251 -22.80 18.47 1.41
CA VAL A 251 -23.20 19.11 2.67
C VAL A 251 -23.99 20.41 2.43
N GLU A 252 -23.64 21.19 1.40
CA GLU A 252 -24.36 22.39 1.03
C GLU A 252 -25.77 22.11 0.51
N SER A 253 -25.93 21.02 -0.25
CA SER A 253 -27.20 20.61 -0.84
C SER A 253 -28.23 20.04 0.15
N LEU A 254 -27.78 19.54 1.32
CA LEU A 254 -28.67 18.93 2.33
C LEU A 254 -29.80 19.84 2.82
N THR A 255 -29.59 21.16 2.80
CA THR A 255 -30.61 22.14 3.22
C THR A 255 -31.64 22.49 2.14
N ARG A 256 -31.46 22.06 0.89
CA ARG A 256 -32.38 22.44 -0.22
C ARG A 256 -33.66 21.60 -0.28
N LYS A 257 -33.87 20.62 0.60
CA LYS A 257 -35.08 19.79 0.64
C LYS A 257 -36.26 20.37 1.45
N VAL A 258 -36.18 21.61 1.94
CA VAL A 258 -37.33 22.31 2.54
C VAL A 258 -37.95 23.25 1.52
N CYS A 259 -38.69 22.69 0.56
CA CYS A 259 -39.77 23.33 -0.22
C CYS A 259 -40.21 22.36 -1.33
N ARG A 260 -41.03 21.36 -0.97
CA ARG A 260 -42.09 20.81 -1.83
C ARG A 260 -43.24 20.41 -0.94
#